data_AF-A0A380X1I3-F1
#
_entry.id   AF-A0A380X1I3-F1
#
_cell.length_a   1.000
_cell.length_b   1.000
_cell.length_c   1.000
_cell.angle_alpha   90.00
_cell.angle_beta   90.00
_cell.angle_gamma   90.00
#
_symmetry.space_group_name_H-M   'P 1'
#
loop_
_entity.id
_entity.type
_entity.pdbx_description
1 polymer ?
#
loop_
_entity_poly.entity_id
_entity_poly.type
_entity_poly.pdbx_seq_one_letter_code
_entity_poly.pdbx_strand_id
1 'polypeptide(L)' 'MKALKTEFLGKEITLVDNNGIAYVAMREIVEGIGLSWGSQSIKLHENSKKFNCFDIETVGADGKKRKMLCMPIKN' A
#
# COMPACT_ATOMS: atom_id res chain seq x y z
N MET A 1 -14.15 -2.99 0.57
CA MET A 1 -12.69 -3.11 0.79
C MET A 1 -12.45 -3.97 2.02
N LYS A 2 -11.66 -5.02 1.89
CA LYS A 2 -11.33 -5.92 3.00
C LYS A 2 -9.83 -5.88 3.24
N ALA A 3 -9.42 -5.69 4.49
CA ALA A 3 -8.03 -5.86 4.89
C ALA A 3 -7.68 -7.36 4.89
N LEU A 4 -6.59 -7.70 4.23
CA LEU A 4 -5.99 -9.01 4.16
C LEU A 4 -4.57 -8.92 4.74
N LYS A 5 -4.01 -10.05 5.16
CA LYS A 5 -2.66 -10.13 5.73
C LYS A 5 -1.82 -11.10 4.92
N THR A 6 -0.56 -10.77 4.69
CA THR A 6 0.43 -11.68 4.08
C THR A 6 1.80 -11.45 4.70
N GLU A 7 2.79 -12.25 4.33
CA GLU A 7 4.15 -12.14 4.83
C GLU A 7 5.08 -11.54 3.76
N PHE A 8 5.92 -10.59 4.16
CA PHE A 8 6.99 -10.02 3.35
C PHE A 8 8.23 -9.82 4.21
N LEU A 9 9.35 -10.48 3.83
CA LEU A 9 10.62 -10.47 4.57
C LEU A 9 10.47 -10.82 6.07
N GLY A 10 9.66 -11.84 6.37
CA GLY A 10 9.41 -12.28 7.75
C GLY A 10 8.55 -11.33 8.58
N LYS A 11 7.92 -10.32 7.95
CA LYS A 11 6.97 -9.41 8.59
C LYS A 11 5.59 -9.54 7.99
N GLU A 12 4.57 -9.48 8.84
CA GLU A 12 3.19 -9.38 8.38
C GLU A 12 2.96 -8.00 7.78
N ILE A 13 2.37 -7.96 6.57
CA ILE A 13 1.99 -6.74 5.87
C ILE A 13 0.49 -6.76 5.54
N THR A 14 -0.06 -5.55 5.39
CA THR A 14 -1.45 -5.27 5.08
C THR A 14 -1.66 -5.25 3.57
N LEU A 15 -2.60 -6.07 3.11
CA LEU A 15 -3.16 -6.00 1.77
C LEU A 15 -4.60 -5.48 1.84
N VAL A 16 -5.04 -4.83 0.76
CA VAL A 16 -6.42 -4.36 0.61
C VAL A 16 -7.02 -5.02 -0.62
N ASP A 17 -8.10 -5.77 -0.42
CA ASP A 17 -8.95 -6.20 -1.54
C ASP A 17 -9.80 -5.01 -2.01
N ASN A 18 -9.65 -4.68 -3.29
CA ASN A 18 -10.49 -3.72 -3.98
C ASN A 18 -10.97 -4.33 -5.30
N ASN A 19 -12.24 -4.73 -5.33
CA ASN A 19 -12.90 -5.38 -6.47
C ASN A 19 -12.21 -6.68 -6.93
N GLY A 20 -11.76 -7.52 -5.98
CA GLY A 20 -11.11 -8.80 -6.29
C GLY A 20 -9.64 -8.68 -6.72
N ILE A 21 -9.08 -7.47 -6.72
CA ILE A 21 -7.66 -7.22 -6.93
C ILE A 21 -7.04 -6.92 -5.57
N ALA A 22 -5.98 -7.65 -5.24
CA ALA A 22 -5.19 -7.42 -4.03
C ALA A 22 -4.18 -6.30 -4.27
N TYR A 23 -4.27 -5.26 -3.44
CA TYR A 23 -3.34 -4.15 -3.41
C TYR A 23 -2.48 -4.21 -2.16
N VAL A 24 -1.20 -3.89 -2.29
CA VAL A 24 -0.27 -3.76 -1.17
C VAL A 24 -0.13 -2.30 -0.76
N ALA A 25 -0.14 -2.04 0.56
CA ALA A 25 0.18 -0.74 1.10
C ALA A 25 1.70 -0.49 0.97
N MET A 26 2.10 0.46 0.12
CA MET A 26 3.51 0.61 -0.27
C MET A 26 4.42 1.08 0.86
N ARG A 27 3.89 1.75 1.88
CA ARG A 27 4.69 2.23 3.01
C ARG A 27 5.37 1.09 3.76
N GLU A 28 4.64 0.02 4.05
CA GLU A 28 5.16 -1.14 4.79
C GLU A 28 6.26 -1.85 3.99
N ILE A 29 6.11 -1.92 2.66
CA ILE A 29 7.13 -2.47 1.76
C ILE A 29 8.39 -1.61 1.78
N VAL A 30 8.24 -0.30 1.55
CA VAL A 30 9.35 0.67 1.48
C VAL A 30 10.14 0.69 2.78
N GLU A 31 9.47 0.81 3.91
CA GLU A 31 10.13 0.79 5.23
C GLU A 31 10.68 -0.61 5.54
N GLY A 32 9.99 -1.67 5.11
CA GLY A 32 10.41 -3.06 5.26
C GLY A 32 11.74 -3.40 4.58
N ILE A 33 12.02 -2.80 3.43
CA ILE A 33 13.31 -2.93 2.72
C ILE A 33 14.35 -1.89 3.13
N GLY A 34 14.09 -1.09 4.17
CA GLY A 34 15.04 -0.13 4.72
C GLY A 34 15.13 1.20 3.95
N LEU A 35 14.10 1.56 3.17
CA LEU A 35 14.04 2.84 2.47
C LEU A 35 13.17 3.86 3.23
N SER A 36 13.49 5.15 3.06
CA SER A 36 12.69 6.24 3.63
C SER A 36 11.37 6.42 2.90
N TRP A 37 10.25 6.30 3.63
CA TRP A 37 8.91 6.51 3.07
C TRP A 37 8.73 7.90 2.45
N GLY A 38 9.21 8.96 3.12
CA GLY A 38 8.98 10.34 2.67
C GLY A 38 9.53 10.63 1.27
N SER A 39 10.71 10.10 0.94
CA SER A 39 11.30 10.27 -0.39
C SER A 39 10.68 9.35 -1.44
N GLN A 40 10.27 8.13 -1.06
CA GLN A 40 9.72 7.16 -1.99
C GLN A 40 8.26 7.44 -2.34
N SER A 41 7.47 7.97 -1.39
CA SER A 41 6.07 8.34 -1.65
C SER A 41 5.98 9.38 -2.77
N ILE A 42 6.84 10.40 -2.76
CA ILE A 42 6.93 11.43 -3.80
C ILE A 42 7.18 10.77 -5.17
N LYS A 43 8.23 9.94 -5.28
CA LYS A 43 8.59 9.25 -6.52
C LYS A 43 7.47 8.38 -7.06
N LEU A 44 6.78 7.65 -6.17
CA LEU A 44 5.67 6.79 -6.56
C LEU A 44 4.46 7.61 -7.03
N HIS A 45 4.12 8.72 -6.36
CA HIS A 45 3.06 9.61 -6.81
C HIS A 45 3.36 10.23 -8.19
N GLU A 46 4.57 10.74 -8.39
CA GLU A 46 5.03 11.29 -9.67
C GLU A 46 4.96 10.27 -10.82
N ASN A 47 5.15 8.99 -10.49
CA ASN A 47 5.14 7.88 -11.44
C ASN A 47 3.90 6.98 -11.30
N SER A 48 2.82 7.50 -10.73
CA SER A 48 1.61 6.72 -10.38
C SER A 48 1.05 5.93 -11.54
N LYS A 49 1.00 6.52 -12.74
CA LYS A 49 0.55 5.84 -13.96
C LYS A 49 1.45 4.68 -14.38
N LYS A 50 2.78 4.84 -14.21
CA LYS A 50 3.77 3.82 -14.57
C LYS A 50 3.68 2.59 -13.66
N PHE A 51 3.47 2.82 -12.37
CA PHE A 51 3.40 1.76 -11.36
C PHE A 51 1.97 1.34 -11.00
N ASN A 52 0.97 1.89 -11.69
CA ASN A 52 -0.45 1.66 -11.44
C ASN A 52 -0.85 1.81 -9.95
N CYS A 53 -0.25 2.79 -9.26
CA CYS A 53 -0.48 3.03 -7.84
C CYS A 53 -1.35 4.26 -7.59
N PHE A 54 -2.23 4.19 -6.60
CA PHE A 54 -3.16 5.25 -6.23
C PHE A 54 -3.50 5.19 -4.74
N ASP A 55 -4.07 6.28 -4.22
CA ASP A 55 -4.53 6.35 -2.84
C ASP A 55 -5.83 5.58 -2.66
N ILE A 56 -5.82 4.60 -1.77
CA ILE A 56 -7.02 3.92 -1.29
C ILE A 56 -7.41 4.53 0.06
N GLU A 57 -8.64 5.03 0.16
CA GLU A 57 -9.19 5.47 1.44
C GLU A 57 -9.55 4.24 2.28
N THR A 58 -8.90 4.13 3.43
CA THR A 58 -9.09 3.06 4.40
C THR A 58 -9.55 3.65 5.73
N VAL A 59 -10.29 2.87 6.51
CA VAL A 59 -10.73 3.26 7.85
C VAL A 59 -9.84 2.55 8.85
N GLY A 60 -9.16 3.32 9.70
CA GLY A 60 -8.38 2.76 10.79
C GLY A 60 -9.28 2.18 11.88
N ALA A 61 -8.68 1.45 12.83
CA ALA A 61 -9.39 0.91 13.99
C ALA A 61 -10.08 2.00 14.85
N ASP A 62 -9.61 3.25 14.75
CA ASP A 62 -10.16 4.44 15.38
C ASP A 62 -11.33 5.08 14.60
N GLY A 63 -11.79 4.46 13.51
CA GLY A 63 -12.85 5.00 12.65
C GLY A 63 -12.41 6.14 11.74
N LYS A 64 -11.14 6.56 11.79
CA LYS A 64 -10.63 7.67 10.98
C LYS A 64 -10.24 7.21 9.58
N LYS A 65 -10.64 8.01 8.60
CA LYS A 65 -10.24 7.84 7.21
C LYS A 65 -8.75 8.19 7.04
N ARG A 66 -8.02 7.31 6.39
CA ARG A 66 -6.62 7.49 6.01
C ARG A 66 -6.45 7.14 4.54
N LYS A 67 -5.64 7.91 3.82
CA LYS A 67 -5.22 7.57 2.46
C LYS A 67 -3.96 6.73 2.54
N MET A 68 -3.97 5.58 1.88
CA MET A 68 -2.80 4.72 1.72
C MET A 68 -2.47 4.61 0.24
N LEU A 69 -1.23 4.94 -0.11
CA LEU A 69 -0.75 4.68 -1.46
C LEU A 69 -0.59 3.17 -1.64
N CYS A 70 -1.34 2.64 -2.60
CA CYS A 70 -1.49 1.22 -2.82
C CYS A 70 -1.09 0.84 -4.24
N MET A 71 -0.51 -0.35 -4.42
CA MET A 71 -0.09 -0.90 -5.71
C MET A 71 -0.64 -2.31 -5.90
N PRO A 72 -1.15 -2.70 -7.07
CA PRO A 72 -1.66 -4.04 -7.29
C PRO A 72 -0.50 -5.06 -7.29
N ILE A 73 -0.70 -6.23 -6.66
CA ILE A 73 0.33 -7.30 -6.63
C ILE A 73 0.42 -8.03 -7.97
N LYS A 74 -0.67 -8.02 -8.74
CA LYS A 74 -0.76 -8.66 -10.07
C LYS A 74 -1.24 -7.63 -11.08
N ASN A 75 -0.62 -7.63 -12.26
CA ASN A 75 -1.09 -6.89 -13.43
C ASN A 75 -2.27 -7.61 -14.08
#